data_AF-Q5BYM8-F1
#
_entry.id   AF-Q5BYM8-F1
#
_cell.length_a   1.000
_cell.length_b   1.000
_cell.length_c   1.000
_cell.angle_alpha   90.00
_cell.angle_beta   90.00
_cell.angle_gamma   90.00
#
_symmetry.space_group_name_H-M   'P 1'
#
loop_
_entity.id
_entity.type
_entity.pdbx_description
1 polymer ?
#
loop_
_entity_poly.entity_id
_entity_poly.type
_entity_poly.pdbx_seq_one_letter_code
_entity_poly.pdbx_strand_id
1 'polypeptide(L)'
;MWCSSGLIGPEGIKADALGARKDLHLNAFDVIRKVFAPDISGVQGSVATFNESLDLFFQDYNLIPLFVEENYLNVKVHNTQDDKKILQLMSQAASDIATADIISSTIRSSRTGSWSLLPIQGVFSTVSPGRTLRGSLPGGPGGVSFPSWFGKNSTQNRISRTASELASHLRLATHCGSSNQLCLLLDYATPIAELITRALKEGDIDTAVQFLIKYQITREDVDAIMELTTWPNRLNRMLNIDSKVKAALTR
;
A
#
# COMPACT_ATOMS: atom_id res chain seq x y z
N MET A 1 15.26 -15.25 -16.43
CA MET A 1 16.00 -15.67 -17.63
C MET A 1 17.50 -15.62 -17.32
N TRP A 2 18.02 -16.59 -16.57
CA TRP A 2 19.37 -16.49 -15.98
C TRP A 2 20.35 -17.57 -16.48
N CYS A 3 20.11 -18.10 -17.67
CA CYS A 3 21.05 -19.01 -18.31
C CYS A 3 21.11 -18.66 -19.79
N SER A 4 22.14 -17.94 -20.22
CA SER A 4 22.51 -17.90 -21.63
C SER A 4 23.13 -19.25 -21.99
N SER A 5 22.65 -19.86 -23.06
CA SER A 5 23.12 -21.15 -23.53
C SER A 5 24.53 -21.02 -24.13
N GLY A 6 25.55 -21.31 -23.31
CA GLY A 6 26.94 -21.47 -23.75
C GLY A 6 27.98 -20.88 -22.79
N LEU A 7 29.16 -21.50 -22.71
CA LEU A 7 30.32 -20.94 -22.00
C LEU A 7 30.84 -19.73 -22.79
N ILE A 8 30.48 -18.52 -22.36
CA ILE A 8 30.96 -17.27 -22.94
C ILE A 8 32.45 -17.10 -22.56
N GLY A 9 33.31 -16.87 -23.55
CA GLY A 9 34.73 -16.60 -23.33
C GLY A 9 34.98 -15.26 -22.61
N PRO A 10 36.14 -15.08 -21.95
CA PRO A 10 36.42 -13.92 -21.10
C PRO A 10 36.36 -12.55 -21.81
N GLU A 11 36.63 -12.50 -23.12
CA GLU A 11 36.49 -11.27 -23.92
C GLU A 11 35.04 -10.97 -24.29
N GLY A 12 34.24 -12.01 -24.59
CA GLY A 12 32.80 -11.88 -24.80
C GLY A 12 32.10 -11.38 -23.54
N ILE A 13 32.47 -11.89 -22.36
CA ILE A 13 31.96 -11.42 -21.07
C ILE A 13 32.28 -9.93 -20.86
N LYS A 14 33.48 -9.47 -21.23
CA LYS A 14 33.86 -8.05 -21.09
C LYS A 14 33.07 -7.16 -22.05
N ALA A 15 32.92 -7.57 -23.32
CA ALA A 15 32.14 -6.83 -24.31
C ALA A 15 30.65 -6.79 -23.93
N ASP A 16 30.09 -7.91 -23.52
CA ASP A 16 28.71 -8.03 -23.04
C ASP A 16 28.49 -7.23 -21.75
N ALA A 17 29.43 -7.25 -20.81
CA ALA A 17 29.34 -6.43 -19.59
C ALA A 17 29.43 -4.92 -19.88
N LEU A 18 30.21 -4.52 -20.89
CA LEU A 18 30.30 -3.12 -21.32
C LEU A 18 29.05 -2.67 -22.11
N GLY A 19 28.47 -3.53 -22.94
CA GLY A 19 27.21 -3.28 -23.62
C GLY A 19 26.02 -3.24 -22.65
N ALA A 20 25.95 -4.21 -21.74
CA ALA A 20 24.93 -4.28 -20.70
C ALA A 20 24.96 -3.08 -19.75
N ARG A 21 26.12 -2.40 -19.57
CA ARG A 21 26.19 -1.18 -18.76
C ARG A 21 25.28 -0.05 -19.27
N LYS A 22 25.03 0.02 -20.57
CA LYS A 22 24.14 1.01 -21.19
C LYS A 22 22.66 0.64 -21.01
N ASP A 23 22.37 -0.66 -20.99
CA ASP A 23 21.02 -1.24 -20.90
C ASP A 23 20.72 -1.89 -19.54
N LEU A 24 21.47 -1.49 -18.49
CA LEU A 24 21.25 -1.96 -17.13
C LEU A 24 19.94 -1.35 -16.63
N HIS A 25 18.86 -2.13 -16.75
CA HIS A 25 17.64 -1.88 -15.99
C HIS A 25 18.01 -1.75 -14.52
N LEU A 26 17.87 -0.54 -14.00
CA LEU A 26 18.13 -0.28 -12.60
C LEU A 26 17.01 -0.94 -11.79
N ASN A 27 17.39 -1.65 -10.73
CA ASN A 27 16.40 -2.15 -9.79
C ASN A 27 15.64 -0.97 -9.16
N ALA A 28 14.35 -1.12 -8.88
CA ALA A 28 13.53 -0.08 -8.26
C ALA A 28 14.18 0.50 -6.99
N PHE A 29 14.80 -0.34 -6.16
CA PHE A 29 15.55 0.11 -4.99
C PHE A 29 16.72 1.05 -5.33
N ASP A 30 17.45 0.78 -6.41
CA ASP A 30 18.57 1.61 -6.85
C ASP A 30 18.08 2.90 -7.51
N VAL A 31 16.95 2.85 -8.21
CA VAL A 31 16.30 4.03 -8.77
C VAL A 31 15.96 5.01 -7.65
N ILE A 32 15.34 4.57 -6.57
CA ILE A 32 14.93 5.46 -5.46
C ILE A 32 16.12 6.10 -4.77
N ARG A 33 17.23 5.37 -4.63
CA ARG A 33 18.48 5.94 -4.13
C ARG A 33 18.96 7.08 -5.03
N LYS A 34 18.87 6.91 -6.35
CA LYS A 34 19.24 7.94 -7.33
C LYS A 34 18.26 9.12 -7.34
N VAL A 35 16.96 8.86 -7.20
CA VAL A 35 15.92 9.90 -7.20
C VAL A 35 16.13 10.92 -6.06
N PHE A 36 16.43 10.43 -4.86
CA PHE A 36 16.62 11.30 -3.70
C PHE A 36 18.08 11.73 -3.48
N ALA A 37 19.05 11.17 -4.22
CA ALA A 37 20.46 11.52 -4.06
C ALA A 37 20.67 13.04 -4.14
N PRO A 38 21.48 13.62 -3.22
CA PRO A 38 21.75 15.07 -3.20
C PRO A 38 22.42 15.51 -4.51
N ASP A 39 23.39 14.71 -4.96
CA ASP A 39 24.06 14.83 -6.24
C ASP A 39 23.59 13.67 -7.11
N ILE A 40 22.50 13.87 -7.86
CA ILE A 40 22.12 12.90 -8.89
C ILE A 40 23.24 12.94 -9.93
N SER A 41 24.16 11.98 -9.86
CA SER A 41 25.23 11.84 -10.83
C SER A 41 24.61 11.36 -12.14
N GLY A 42 24.50 12.26 -13.12
CA GLY A 42 24.24 11.93 -14.51
C GLY A 42 25.40 11.15 -15.11
N VAL A 43 25.30 10.87 -16.41
CA VAL A 43 26.39 10.19 -17.13
C VAL A 43 27.70 10.96 -16.92
N GLN A 44 28.78 10.24 -16.58
CA GLN A 44 30.13 10.77 -16.33
C GLN A 44 30.31 11.70 -15.10
N GLY A 45 29.43 11.63 -14.10
CA GLY A 45 29.61 12.36 -12.83
C GLY A 45 29.18 13.83 -12.88
N SER A 46 28.43 14.21 -13.93
CA SER A 46 27.77 15.52 -14.05
C SER A 46 26.46 15.56 -13.25
N VAL A 47 25.84 16.74 -13.09
CA VAL A 47 24.49 16.84 -12.53
C VAL A 47 23.50 16.24 -13.53
N ALA A 48 22.68 15.29 -13.10
CA ALA A 48 21.71 14.65 -13.98
C ALA A 48 20.76 15.67 -14.61
N THR A 49 20.59 15.53 -15.91
CA THR A 49 19.65 16.31 -16.72
C THR A 49 18.22 15.97 -16.33
N PHE A 50 17.29 16.84 -16.74
CA PHE A 50 15.86 16.61 -16.54
C PHE A 50 15.40 15.30 -17.20
N ASN A 51 15.87 15.02 -18.41
CA ASN A 51 15.52 13.80 -19.14
C ASN A 51 16.07 12.55 -18.44
N GLU A 52 17.33 12.55 -18.00
CA GLU A 52 17.89 11.42 -17.23
C GLU A 52 17.13 11.19 -15.91
N SER A 53 16.65 12.27 -15.27
CA SER A 53 15.83 12.17 -14.06
C SER A 53 14.45 11.57 -14.36
N LEU A 54 13.89 11.87 -15.53
CA LEU A 54 12.62 11.31 -15.99
C LEU A 54 12.77 9.86 -16.47
N ASP A 55 13.91 9.50 -17.06
CA ASP A 55 14.24 8.13 -17.47
C ASP A 55 14.29 7.18 -16.28
N LEU A 56 14.61 7.68 -15.07
CA LEU A 56 14.49 6.91 -13.83
C LEU A 56 13.05 6.43 -13.63
N PHE A 57 12.05 7.30 -13.78
CA PHE A 57 10.63 6.92 -13.68
C PHE A 57 10.23 5.86 -14.72
N PHE A 58 10.79 5.94 -15.94
CA PHE A 58 10.48 4.99 -17.01
C PHE A 58 11.14 3.61 -16.85
N GLN A 59 12.04 3.42 -15.87
CA GLN A 59 12.55 2.07 -15.54
C GLN A 59 11.41 1.13 -15.12
N ASP A 60 10.47 1.65 -14.32
CA ASP A 60 9.19 1.00 -14.00
C ASP A 60 8.16 2.05 -13.58
N TYR A 61 7.37 2.52 -14.55
CA TYR A 61 6.39 3.59 -14.34
C TYR A 61 5.21 3.19 -13.44
N ASN A 62 5.02 1.88 -13.17
CA ASN A 62 3.98 1.39 -12.27
C ASN A 62 4.49 1.32 -10.83
N LEU A 63 5.74 0.88 -10.64
CA LEU A 63 6.29 0.58 -9.33
C LEU A 63 6.98 1.78 -8.69
N ILE A 64 7.71 2.58 -9.46
CA ILE A 64 8.53 3.67 -8.93
C ILE A 64 7.72 4.72 -8.17
N PRO A 65 6.54 5.19 -8.65
CA PRO A 65 5.73 6.15 -7.90
C PRO A 65 5.38 5.67 -6.49
N LEU A 66 5.06 4.38 -6.32
CA LEU A 66 4.75 3.78 -5.02
C LEU A 66 5.97 3.74 -4.11
N PHE A 67 7.15 3.48 -4.68
CA PHE A 67 8.40 3.52 -3.93
C PHE A 67 8.79 4.93 -3.49
N VAL A 68 8.55 5.95 -4.32
CA VAL A 68 8.76 7.35 -3.92
C VAL A 68 7.83 7.69 -2.75
N GLU A 69 6.55 7.33 -2.84
CA GLU A 69 5.55 7.58 -1.79
C GLU A 69 5.89 6.88 -0.46
N GLU A 70 6.37 5.64 -0.49
CA GLU A 70 6.73 4.94 0.75
C GLU A 70 7.97 5.55 1.44
N ASN A 71 8.88 6.16 0.65
CA ASN A 71 10.21 6.55 1.14
C ASN A 71 10.44 8.05 1.30
N TYR A 72 9.63 8.94 0.70
CA TYR A 72 9.90 10.39 0.71
C TYR A 72 9.95 10.98 2.12
N LEU A 73 9.14 10.46 3.06
CA LEU A 73 9.12 10.90 4.47
C LEU A 73 10.39 10.53 5.23
N ASN A 74 11.10 9.50 4.78
CA ASN A 74 12.32 9.02 5.43
C ASN A 74 13.56 9.82 4.99
N VAL A 75 13.47 10.63 3.92
CA VAL A 75 14.61 11.35 3.35
C VAL A 75 15.16 12.39 4.34
N LYS A 76 16.46 12.32 4.61
CA LYS A 76 17.18 13.35 5.36
C LYS A 76 17.60 14.47 4.42
N VAL A 77 16.79 15.53 4.35
CA VAL A 77 17.01 16.68 3.46
C VAL A 77 18.37 17.35 3.75
N HIS A 78 19.20 17.56 2.74
CA HIS A 78 20.51 18.20 2.89
C HIS A 78 20.45 19.73 2.83
N ASN A 79 19.47 20.28 2.11
CA ASN A 79 19.39 21.72 1.82
C ASN A 79 19.10 22.57 3.06
N THR A 80 18.53 22.00 4.12
CA THR A 80 18.14 22.75 5.32
C THR A 80 18.07 21.83 6.55
N GLN A 81 18.43 22.38 7.71
CA GLN A 81 18.28 21.73 9.02
C GLN A 81 17.09 22.31 9.83
N ASP A 82 16.33 23.23 9.25
CA ASP A 82 15.17 23.85 9.90
C ASP A 82 13.93 22.96 9.70
N ASP A 83 13.44 22.37 10.79
CA ASP A 83 12.29 21.47 10.79
C ASP A 83 11.06 22.07 10.11
N LYS A 84 10.82 23.37 10.24
CA LYS A 84 9.66 24.03 9.59
C LYS A 84 9.79 24.01 8.07
N LYS A 85 11.00 24.25 7.56
CA LYS A 85 11.27 24.20 6.12
C LYS A 85 11.24 22.77 5.59
N ILE A 86 11.74 21.81 6.37
CA ILE A 86 11.65 20.38 6.01
C ILE A 86 10.18 19.97 5.87
N LEU A 87 9.32 20.34 6.82
CA LEU A 87 7.88 20.07 6.74
C LEU A 87 7.22 20.73 5.53
N GLN A 88 7.62 21.96 5.18
CA GLN A 88 7.13 22.63 3.96
C GLN A 88 7.53 21.87 2.68
N LEU A 89 8.78 21.40 2.60
CA LEU A 89 9.26 20.59 1.47
C LEU A 89 8.54 19.24 1.38
N MET A 90 8.30 18.58 2.52
CA MET A 90 7.52 17.34 2.57
C MET A 90 6.06 17.55 2.15
N SER A 91 5.44 18.67 2.56
CA SER A 91 4.08 19.05 2.15
C SER A 91 3.99 19.29 0.63
N GLN A 92 5.00 19.96 0.05
CA GLN A 92 5.07 20.16 -1.39
C GLN A 92 5.21 18.82 -2.12
N ALA A 93 6.12 17.95 -1.68
CA ALA A 93 6.29 16.62 -2.27
C ALA A 93 5.01 15.77 -2.18
N ALA A 94 4.29 15.82 -1.05
CA ALA A 94 3.01 15.14 -0.89
C ALA A 94 1.95 15.67 -1.88
N SER A 95 1.91 16.97 -2.12
CA SER A 95 1.00 17.61 -3.08
C SER A 95 1.32 17.19 -4.52
N ASP A 96 2.61 17.08 -4.85
CA ASP A 96 3.08 16.60 -6.16
C ASP A 96 2.69 15.12 -6.36
N ILE A 97 2.93 14.26 -5.37
CA ILE A 97 2.55 12.84 -5.40
C ILE A 97 1.03 12.68 -5.57
N ALA A 98 0.23 13.46 -4.84
CA ALA A 98 -1.24 13.44 -4.98
C ALA A 98 -1.69 13.86 -6.39
N THR A 99 -1.06 14.89 -6.96
CA THR A 99 -1.31 15.32 -8.35
C THR A 99 -0.94 14.21 -9.34
N ALA A 100 0.19 13.54 -9.10
CA ALA A 100 0.61 12.40 -9.90
C ALA A 100 -0.39 11.24 -9.85
N ASP A 101 -1.01 10.96 -8.70
CA ASP A 101 -2.04 9.92 -8.56
C ASP A 101 -3.31 10.26 -9.36
N ILE A 102 -3.75 11.52 -9.35
CA ILE A 102 -4.86 11.99 -10.20
C ILE A 102 -4.54 11.75 -11.69
N ILE A 103 -3.33 12.13 -12.13
CA ILE A 103 -2.87 11.88 -13.50
C ILE A 103 -2.83 10.36 -13.78
N SER A 104 -2.31 9.57 -12.85
CA SER A 104 -2.19 8.12 -12.95
C SER A 104 -3.56 7.45 -13.11
N SER A 105 -4.57 7.90 -12.33
CA SER A 105 -5.96 7.44 -12.45
C SER A 105 -6.59 7.81 -13.80
N THR A 106 -6.24 8.99 -14.33
CA THR A 106 -6.71 9.45 -15.65
C THR A 106 -6.10 8.62 -16.77
N ILE A 107 -4.80 8.29 -16.69
CA ILE A 107 -4.11 7.41 -17.64
C ILE A 107 -4.74 6.02 -17.65
N ARG A 108 -5.01 5.46 -16.47
CA ARG A 108 -5.60 4.12 -16.31
C ARG A 108 -7.12 4.06 -16.51
N SER A 109 -7.79 5.20 -16.66
CA SER A 109 -9.23 5.25 -16.90
C SER A 109 -9.57 4.59 -18.25
N SER A 110 -10.53 3.65 -18.21
CA SER A 110 -10.94 2.81 -19.34
C SER A 110 -11.46 3.58 -20.56
N ARG A 111 -11.82 4.85 -20.38
CA ARG A 111 -12.41 5.68 -21.44
C ARG A 111 -11.39 6.47 -22.26
N THR A 112 -10.18 6.72 -21.75
CA THR A 112 -9.31 7.77 -22.31
C THR A 112 -7.85 7.37 -22.50
N GLY A 113 -7.37 6.28 -21.87
CA GLY A 113 -6.07 5.63 -22.18
C GLY A 113 -4.93 6.58 -22.58
N SER A 114 -4.75 7.68 -21.83
CA SER A 114 -3.95 8.83 -22.27
C SER A 114 -2.48 8.66 -21.91
N TRP A 115 -1.81 7.69 -22.53
CA TRP A 115 -0.40 7.37 -22.29
C TRP A 115 0.56 8.53 -22.58
N SER A 116 0.13 9.53 -23.36
CA SER A 116 0.87 10.78 -23.59
C SER A 116 1.09 11.60 -22.30
N LEU A 117 0.34 11.34 -21.24
CA LEU A 117 0.50 11.98 -19.93
C LEU A 117 1.56 11.32 -19.04
N LEU A 118 2.13 10.17 -19.44
CA LEU A 118 3.16 9.48 -18.66
C LEU A 118 4.36 10.37 -18.28
N PRO A 119 4.92 11.20 -19.18
CA PRO A 119 5.99 12.12 -18.80
C PRO A 119 5.56 13.09 -17.69
N ILE A 120 4.32 13.59 -17.74
CA ILE A 120 3.77 14.51 -16.74
C ILE A 120 3.59 13.78 -15.41
N GLN A 121 3.11 12.53 -15.42
CA GLN A 121 3.07 11.69 -14.23
C GLN A 121 4.47 11.49 -13.65
N GLY A 122 5.49 11.22 -14.48
CA GLY A 122 6.87 11.03 -14.03
C GLY A 122 7.46 12.27 -13.37
N VAL A 123 7.11 13.46 -13.88
CA VAL A 123 7.51 14.74 -13.26
C VAL A 123 6.95 14.87 -11.85
N PHE A 124 5.64 14.73 -11.67
CA PHE A 124 4.99 14.93 -10.37
C PHE A 124 5.22 13.77 -9.40
N SER A 125 5.35 12.54 -9.88
CA SER A 125 5.57 11.37 -9.01
C SER A 125 7.02 11.21 -8.56
N THR A 126 8.00 11.58 -9.39
CA THR A 126 9.39 11.17 -9.20
C THR A 126 10.34 12.36 -9.25
N VAL A 127 10.34 13.13 -10.33
CA VAL A 127 11.35 14.20 -10.53
C VAL A 127 11.16 15.34 -9.53
N SER A 128 9.95 15.86 -9.36
CA SER A 128 9.65 16.98 -8.47
C SER A 128 9.85 16.61 -6.99
N PRO A 129 9.32 15.48 -6.48
CA PRO A 129 9.60 15.05 -5.11
C PRO A 129 11.09 14.81 -4.85
N GLY A 130 11.80 14.17 -5.79
CA GLY A 130 13.25 13.94 -5.68
C GLY A 130 14.05 15.24 -5.64
N ARG A 131 13.68 16.25 -6.44
CA ARG A 131 14.34 17.56 -6.45
C ARG A 131 14.00 18.44 -5.25
N THR A 132 12.82 18.26 -4.65
CA THR A 132 12.36 18.99 -3.48
C THR A 132 13.04 18.49 -2.20
N LEU A 133 13.15 17.17 -2.03
CA LEU A 133 13.60 16.56 -0.77
C LEU A 133 15.08 16.12 -0.73
N ARG A 134 15.83 16.29 -1.83
CA ARG A 134 17.27 15.99 -1.99
C ARG A 134 18.02 15.68 -0.69
N GLY A 135 18.33 14.41 -0.50
CA GLY A 135 18.84 13.93 0.78
C GLY A 135 19.18 12.45 0.82
N SER A 136 19.91 12.05 1.85
CA SER A 136 20.22 10.65 2.08
C SER A 136 19.04 9.89 2.69
N LEU A 137 18.79 8.66 2.25
CA LEU A 137 17.84 7.75 2.89
C LEU A 137 18.50 7.06 4.10
N PRO A 138 17.75 6.84 5.20
CA PRO A 138 18.28 6.26 6.42
C PRO A 138 18.64 4.79 6.19
N GLY A 139 19.81 4.34 6.64
CA GLY A 139 20.20 2.92 6.62
C GLY A 139 21.14 2.47 5.48
N GLY A 140 21.79 3.40 4.76
CA GLY A 140 22.80 3.04 3.74
C GLY A 140 22.20 2.19 2.59
N PRO A 141 22.99 1.33 1.92
CA PRO A 141 22.56 0.49 0.77
C PRO A 141 21.39 -0.47 1.03
N GLY A 142 20.83 -0.54 2.25
CA GLY A 142 19.61 -1.30 2.60
C GLY A 142 18.40 -0.44 3.00
N GLY A 143 18.55 0.89 3.02
CA GLY A 143 17.59 1.83 3.62
C GLY A 143 16.30 2.17 2.87
N VAL A 144 16.01 1.54 1.73
CA VAL A 144 14.80 1.80 0.94
C VAL A 144 13.75 0.76 1.34
N SER A 145 12.62 1.21 1.85
CA SER A 145 11.48 0.38 2.19
C SER A 145 10.69 0.00 0.94
N PHE A 146 10.25 -1.25 0.87
CA PHE A 146 9.32 -1.70 -0.16
C PHE A 146 7.91 -1.13 0.09
N PRO A 147 7.15 -0.73 -0.95
CA PRO A 147 5.82 -0.16 -0.78
C PRO A 147 4.86 -1.08 -0.02
N SER A 148 4.40 -0.61 1.13
CA SER A 148 3.39 -1.28 1.96
C SER A 148 2.00 -1.28 1.31
N TRP A 149 1.80 -0.41 0.32
CA TRP A 149 0.56 -0.24 -0.42
C TRP A 149 0.02 -1.56 -1.00
N PHE A 150 0.87 -2.43 -1.56
CA PHE A 150 0.42 -3.71 -2.14
C PHE A 150 -0.28 -4.61 -1.12
N GLY A 151 0.31 -4.73 0.08
CA GLY A 151 -0.26 -5.51 1.18
C GLY A 151 -1.56 -4.90 1.69
N LYS A 152 -1.59 -3.56 1.84
CA LYS A 152 -2.78 -2.81 2.28
C LYS A 152 -3.93 -2.93 1.26
N ASN A 153 -3.65 -2.78 -0.03
CA ASN A 153 -4.64 -2.91 -1.10
C ASN A 153 -5.23 -4.33 -1.18
N SER A 154 -4.39 -5.37 -1.05
CA SER A 154 -4.88 -6.76 -0.98
C SER A 154 -5.77 -6.99 0.24
N THR A 155 -5.37 -6.45 1.40
CA THR A 155 -6.14 -6.54 2.65
C THR A 155 -7.48 -5.82 2.52
N GLN A 156 -7.49 -4.62 1.93
CA GLN A 156 -8.71 -3.87 1.66
C GLN A 156 -9.68 -4.65 0.75
N ASN A 157 -9.19 -5.28 -0.31
CA ASN A 157 -10.02 -6.09 -1.22
C ASN A 157 -10.59 -7.34 -0.53
N ARG A 158 -9.81 -7.97 0.36
CA ARG A 158 -10.32 -9.06 1.20
C ARG A 158 -11.44 -8.58 2.12
N ILE A 159 -11.19 -7.50 2.88
CA ILE A 159 -12.17 -6.90 3.79
C ILE A 159 -13.45 -6.50 3.05
N SER A 160 -13.33 -5.88 1.87
CA SER A 160 -14.47 -5.51 1.03
C SER A 160 -15.33 -6.73 0.65
N ARG A 161 -14.71 -7.85 0.26
CA ARG A 161 -15.45 -9.07 -0.09
C ARG A 161 -16.15 -9.68 1.11
N THR A 162 -15.46 -9.79 2.25
CA THR A 162 -16.03 -10.27 3.50
C THR A 162 -17.20 -9.39 3.96
N ALA A 163 -17.07 -8.07 3.89
CA ALA A 163 -18.14 -7.15 4.23
C ALA A 163 -19.35 -7.28 3.28
N SER A 164 -19.12 -7.54 1.99
CA SER A 164 -20.17 -7.77 1.00
C SER A 164 -20.95 -9.06 1.28
N GLU A 165 -20.24 -10.15 1.58
CA GLU A 165 -20.83 -11.43 1.96
C GLU A 165 -21.69 -11.29 3.23
N LEU A 166 -21.13 -10.69 4.29
CA LEU A 166 -21.84 -10.44 5.54
C LEU A 166 -23.07 -9.53 5.34
N ALA A 167 -22.95 -8.49 4.51
CA ALA A 167 -24.07 -7.61 4.17
C ALA A 167 -25.19 -8.35 3.42
N SER A 168 -24.86 -9.39 2.65
CA SER A 168 -25.85 -10.21 1.95
C SER A 168 -26.66 -11.08 2.92
N HIS A 169 -26.00 -11.68 3.94
CA HIS A 169 -26.66 -12.48 4.97
C HIS A 169 -27.55 -11.60 5.88
N LEU A 170 -27.04 -10.45 6.30
CA LEU A 170 -27.75 -9.52 7.20
C LEU A 170 -28.76 -8.62 6.49
N ARG A 171 -28.96 -8.77 5.18
CA ARG A 171 -29.74 -7.85 4.35
C ARG A 171 -31.19 -7.70 4.83
N LEU A 172 -31.83 -8.81 5.21
CA LEU A 172 -33.23 -8.79 5.66
C LEU A 172 -33.39 -8.12 7.03
N ALA A 173 -32.37 -8.22 7.89
CA ALA A 173 -32.47 -7.73 9.26
C ALA A 173 -31.99 -6.27 9.42
N THR A 174 -31.06 -5.82 8.58
CA THR A 174 -30.42 -4.49 8.70
C THR A 174 -30.76 -3.54 7.55
N HIS A 175 -31.38 -4.05 6.46
CA HIS A 175 -31.59 -3.31 5.20
C HIS A 175 -30.31 -2.72 4.57
N CYS A 176 -29.13 -3.05 5.10
CA CYS A 176 -27.88 -2.33 4.87
C CYS A 176 -27.23 -2.66 3.50
N GLY A 177 -27.63 -3.76 2.86
CA GLY A 177 -27.02 -4.26 1.63
C GLY A 177 -27.44 -3.60 0.31
N SER A 178 -28.30 -2.57 0.30
CA SER A 178 -28.84 -2.01 -0.96
C SER A 178 -28.07 -0.84 -1.56
N SER A 179 -27.30 -0.07 -0.76
CA SER A 179 -26.65 1.17 -1.21
C SER A 179 -25.15 1.22 -0.96
N ASN A 180 -24.67 0.69 0.18
CA ASN A 180 -23.25 0.72 0.52
C ASN A 180 -22.88 -0.33 1.57
N GLN A 181 -22.03 -1.30 1.19
CA GLN A 181 -21.50 -2.32 2.11
C GLN A 181 -20.74 -1.73 3.32
N LEU A 182 -20.20 -0.51 3.19
CA LEU A 182 -19.48 0.16 4.30
C LEU A 182 -20.43 0.57 5.43
N CYS A 183 -21.71 0.80 5.17
CA CYS A 183 -22.68 1.12 6.23
C CYS A 183 -22.76 -0.01 7.26
N LEU A 184 -22.63 -1.27 6.82
CA LEU A 184 -22.65 -2.40 7.74
C LEU A 184 -21.43 -2.34 8.68
N LEU A 185 -20.26 -2.06 8.11
CA LEU A 185 -19.00 -2.00 8.84
C LEU A 185 -18.96 -0.83 9.83
N LEU A 186 -19.48 0.34 9.43
CA LEU A 186 -19.44 1.56 10.22
C LEU A 186 -20.54 1.59 11.31
N ASP A 187 -21.76 1.17 10.98
CA ASP A 187 -22.92 1.37 11.85
C ASP A 187 -23.29 0.12 12.65
N TYR A 188 -23.15 -1.08 12.07
CA TYR A 188 -23.71 -2.31 12.63
C TYR A 188 -22.68 -3.30 13.19
N ALA A 189 -21.51 -3.42 12.55
CA ALA A 189 -20.54 -4.46 12.91
C ALA A 189 -20.10 -4.36 14.38
N THR A 190 -19.83 -3.14 14.86
CA THR A 190 -19.39 -2.92 16.24
C THR A 190 -20.47 -3.26 17.28
N PRO A 191 -21.73 -2.80 17.15
CA PRO A 191 -22.84 -3.24 18.00
C PRO A 191 -23.12 -4.74 17.94
N ILE A 192 -23.11 -5.34 16.75
CA ILE A 192 -23.37 -6.79 16.59
C ILE A 192 -22.29 -7.59 17.33
N ALA A 193 -21.01 -7.24 17.14
CA ALA A 193 -19.90 -7.87 17.85
C ALA A 193 -20.05 -7.73 19.38
N GLU A 194 -20.57 -6.59 19.85
CA GLU A 194 -20.79 -6.35 21.28
C GLU A 194 -21.92 -7.18 21.86
N LEU A 195 -23.05 -7.27 21.16
CA LEU A 195 -24.20 -8.07 21.61
C LEU A 195 -23.83 -9.55 21.74
N ILE A 196 -23.09 -10.09 20.75
CA ILE A 196 -22.58 -11.45 20.79
C ILE A 196 -21.58 -11.61 21.95
N THR A 197 -20.56 -10.75 22.03
CA THR A 197 -19.50 -10.92 23.03
C THR A 197 -19.96 -10.64 24.47
N ARG A 198 -20.97 -9.80 24.68
CA ARG A 198 -21.54 -9.54 26.01
C ARG A 198 -22.22 -10.78 26.57
N ALA A 199 -23.12 -11.41 25.81
CA ALA A 199 -23.80 -12.64 26.22
C ALA A 199 -22.79 -13.75 26.53
N LEU A 200 -21.77 -13.92 25.68
CA LEU A 200 -20.71 -14.91 25.90
C LEU A 200 -19.82 -14.62 27.12
N LYS A 201 -19.60 -13.35 27.49
CA LYS A 201 -18.87 -13.00 28.71
C LYS A 201 -19.65 -13.34 29.98
N GLU A 202 -20.96 -13.22 29.91
CA GLU A 202 -21.87 -13.58 31.00
C GLU A 202 -22.12 -15.10 31.09
N GLY A 203 -21.62 -15.87 30.12
CA GLY A 203 -21.82 -17.31 30.02
C GLY A 203 -23.18 -17.71 29.47
N ASP A 204 -23.98 -16.75 28.98
CA ASP A 204 -25.30 -16.97 28.41
C ASP A 204 -25.19 -17.29 26.92
N ILE A 205 -25.00 -18.58 26.64
CA ILE A 205 -24.85 -19.09 25.27
C ILE A 205 -26.19 -19.07 24.53
N ASP A 206 -27.29 -19.35 25.23
CA ASP A 206 -28.62 -19.42 24.62
C ASP A 206 -29.04 -18.08 24.04
N THR A 207 -28.80 -16.97 24.77
CA THR A 207 -29.07 -15.63 24.25
C THR A 207 -28.19 -15.30 23.04
N ALA A 208 -26.92 -15.69 23.06
CA ALA A 208 -26.03 -15.50 21.91
C ALA A 208 -26.53 -16.29 20.69
N VAL A 209 -26.89 -17.56 20.86
CA VAL A 209 -27.39 -18.43 19.78
C VAL A 209 -28.73 -17.92 19.24
N GLN A 210 -29.66 -17.51 20.10
CA GLN A 210 -30.93 -16.93 19.68
C GLN A 210 -30.72 -15.64 18.87
N PHE A 211 -29.75 -14.81 19.25
CA PHE A 211 -29.38 -13.64 18.47
C PHE A 211 -28.83 -14.03 17.08
N LEU A 212 -27.92 -15.00 17.01
CA LEU A 212 -27.39 -15.49 15.74
C LEU A 212 -28.50 -16.02 14.83
N ILE A 213 -29.42 -16.85 15.36
CA ILE A 213 -30.57 -17.38 14.62
C ILE A 213 -31.50 -16.25 14.15
N LYS A 214 -31.80 -15.28 15.03
CA LYS A 214 -32.70 -14.16 14.72
C LYS A 214 -32.17 -13.31 13.56
N TYR A 215 -30.87 -13.08 13.52
CA TYR A 215 -30.22 -12.28 12.49
C TYR A 215 -29.65 -13.11 11.33
N GLN A 216 -29.86 -14.44 11.32
CA GLN A 216 -29.32 -15.36 10.31
C GLN A 216 -27.80 -15.24 10.15
N ILE A 217 -27.09 -15.04 11.27
CA ILE A 217 -25.63 -14.93 11.33
C ILE A 217 -25.06 -16.34 11.42
N THR A 218 -24.25 -16.72 10.44
CA THR A 218 -23.53 -17.99 10.45
C THR A 218 -22.34 -17.94 11.41
N ARG A 219 -21.73 -19.10 11.66
CA ARG A 219 -20.52 -19.17 12.49
C ARG A 219 -19.38 -18.38 11.83
N GLU A 220 -19.22 -18.54 10.53
CA GLU A 220 -18.20 -17.88 9.71
C GLU A 220 -18.39 -16.36 9.76
N ASP A 221 -19.64 -15.89 9.77
CA ASP A 221 -19.97 -14.47 9.93
C ASP A 221 -19.53 -13.92 11.30
N VAL A 222 -19.61 -14.72 12.37
CA VAL A 222 -19.13 -14.29 13.70
C VAL A 222 -17.63 -14.01 13.64
N ASP A 223 -16.84 -14.92 13.07
CA ASP A 223 -15.39 -14.73 12.93
C ASP A 223 -15.08 -13.51 12.05
N ALA A 224 -15.82 -13.33 10.95
CA ALA A 224 -15.72 -12.16 10.09
C ALA A 224 -16.04 -10.85 10.84
N ILE A 225 -17.13 -10.79 11.60
CA ILE A 225 -17.51 -9.62 12.41
C ILE A 225 -16.42 -9.29 13.43
N MET A 226 -15.84 -10.30 14.09
CA MET A 226 -14.78 -10.08 15.07
C MET A 226 -13.49 -9.56 14.41
N GLU A 227 -13.15 -10.05 13.22
CA GLU A 227 -12.04 -9.53 12.44
C GLU A 227 -12.29 -8.07 12.01
N LEU A 228 -13.46 -7.78 11.42
CA LEU A 228 -13.82 -6.45 10.91
C LEU A 228 -13.91 -5.39 12.02
N THR A 229 -14.11 -5.79 13.27
CA THR A 229 -14.19 -4.88 14.43
C THR A 229 -12.89 -4.79 15.23
N THR A 230 -11.83 -5.46 14.78
CA THR A 230 -10.50 -5.38 15.37
C THR A 230 -9.73 -4.21 14.76
N TRP A 231 -9.12 -3.38 15.62
CA TRP A 231 -8.30 -2.24 15.22
C TRP A 231 -6.93 -2.30 15.90
N PRO A 232 -5.89 -1.60 15.43
CA PRO A 232 -4.56 -1.66 16.04
C PRO A 232 -4.55 -1.40 17.56
N ASN A 233 -5.40 -0.49 18.03
CA ASN A 233 -5.55 -0.15 19.45
C ASN A 233 -6.77 -0.81 20.12
N ARG A 234 -7.48 -1.69 19.42
CA ARG A 234 -8.67 -2.38 19.92
C ARG A 234 -8.53 -3.88 19.66
N LEU A 235 -8.11 -4.59 20.70
CA LEU A 235 -7.96 -6.03 20.69
C LEU A 235 -9.28 -6.72 20.31
N ASN A 236 -9.15 -7.90 19.70
CA ASN A 236 -10.27 -8.74 19.33
C ASN A 236 -11.13 -9.04 20.58
N ARG A 237 -12.43 -8.73 20.49
CA ARG A 237 -13.39 -8.83 21.61
C ARG A 237 -13.53 -10.26 22.15
N MET A 238 -13.20 -11.27 21.35
CA MET A 238 -13.25 -12.67 21.75
C MET A 238 -12.09 -13.07 22.67
N LEU A 239 -10.98 -12.33 22.74
CA LEU A 239 -9.80 -12.77 23.49
C LEU A 239 -10.09 -13.04 24.98
N ASN A 240 -10.93 -12.22 25.60
CA ASN A 240 -11.23 -12.30 27.04
C ASN A 240 -12.41 -13.21 27.42
N ILE A 241 -12.92 -14.00 26.48
CA ILE A 241 -14.02 -14.97 26.74
C ILE A 241 -13.41 -16.33 27.07
N ASP A 242 -13.98 -17.03 28.07
CA ASP A 242 -13.54 -18.38 28.45
C ASP A 242 -13.56 -19.33 27.25
N SER A 243 -12.45 -20.03 27.06
CA SER A 243 -12.29 -21.13 26.11
C SER A 243 -13.44 -22.15 26.14
N LYS A 244 -13.99 -22.46 27.32
CA LYS A 244 -15.12 -23.40 27.46
C LYS A 244 -16.40 -22.85 26.82
N VAL A 245 -16.68 -21.57 27.03
CA VAL A 245 -17.86 -20.90 26.46
C VAL A 245 -17.73 -20.77 24.95
N LYS A 246 -16.53 -20.45 24.44
CA LYS A 246 -16.25 -20.49 23.00
C LYS A 246 -16.48 -21.87 22.42
N ALA A 247 -15.96 -22.92 23.06
CA ALA A 247 -16.12 -24.29 22.60
C ALA A 247 -17.60 -24.73 22.59
N ALA A 248 -18.37 -24.30 23.58
CA ALA A 248 -19.80 -24.61 23.67
C ALA A 248 -20.64 -23.86 22.62
N LEU A 249 -20.31 -22.62 22.27
CA LEU A 249 -20.94 -21.92 21.13
C LEU A 249 -20.71 -22.66 19.80
N THR A 250 -19.61 -23.41 19.71
CA THR A 250 -19.17 -24.06 18.47
C THR A 250 -19.63 -25.51 18.31
N ARG A 251 -20.28 -26.08 19.32
CA ARG A 251 -20.79 -27.45 19.34
C ARG A 251 -22.30 -27.46 19.10
#